data_AF-A0A1B8E1V7-F1
#
_entry.id   AF-A0A1B8E1V7-F1
#
_cell.length_a   1.000
_cell.length_b   1.000
_cell.length_c   1.000
_cell.angle_alpha   90.00
_cell.angle_beta   90.00
_cell.angle_gamma   90.00
#
_symmetry.space_group_name_H-M   'P 1'
#
loop_
_entity.id
_entity.type
_entity.pdbx_description
1 polymer ?
#
loop_
_entity_poly.entity_id
_entity_poly.type
_entity_poly.pdbx_seq_one_letter_code
_entity_poly.pdbx_strand_id
1 'polypeptide(L)'
;MSAPSGPIAALAPLATPPPPSPNGSPFTDAQWAILMAPTDAVVPRIVRASAATSGSLDYTVSDAEYAFLSTQAGASAHTTDAETQDAYLAERPSDSAEFQDLLIRQLVFYATEEQVKGLKFVLAALTTRAGALLLTGYTQTLDAQARSAVLKGWRTHYLSPIRVLYNSLTSLAKINFLRTSKLFPAITGYNATPTGYEPGPAFDYKFLQLEAGPEPTTLDFDVVIVGSGVGGFSVLVVDKAYYYPPDGLPMTEAAGYTHLFENGGFDVSYDASLTFIAGSNWGGGGSVNWSASLQPQSYVRHEWAQDRKLPLLETAEFQNALDRVCARMGVSTEHIEHSHGNKVLLEGARKLGYEAKAVPQNTGGHKHACGRCGMGCGAAEKQGPNVCWLPDAARAGAQFMEGYNVERVLFETRGGKKTAVGVKGV
;
A
#
# COMPACT_ATOMS: atom_id res chain seq x y z
N MET A 1 -45.92 5.40 21.10
CA MET A 1 -45.33 4.87 19.85
C MET A 1 -43.86 4.64 20.14
N SER A 2 -43.48 3.41 20.44
CA SER A 2 -42.09 3.05 20.75
C SER A 2 -41.30 3.02 19.44
N ALA A 3 -40.25 3.82 19.34
CA ALA A 3 -39.30 3.75 18.23
C ALA A 3 -38.66 2.34 18.22
N PRO A 4 -38.51 1.69 17.06
CA PRO A 4 -37.82 0.42 17.00
C PRO A 4 -36.33 0.66 17.33
N SER A 5 -35.90 0.13 18.48
CA SER A 5 -34.49 0.02 18.86
C SER A 5 -33.84 -1.12 18.07
N GLY A 6 -33.68 -0.92 16.78
CA GLY A 6 -32.73 -1.69 15.98
C GLY A 6 -31.34 -1.06 16.09
N PRO A 7 -30.25 -1.83 16.00
CA PRO A 7 -28.91 -1.25 15.89
C PRO A 7 -28.88 -0.34 14.67
N ILE A 8 -28.34 0.87 14.83
CA ILE A 8 -28.08 1.79 13.72
C ILE A 8 -27.16 1.04 12.75
N ALA A 9 -27.63 0.72 11.55
CA ALA A 9 -26.79 0.11 10.53
C ALA A 9 -25.61 1.06 10.24
N ALA A 10 -24.38 0.59 10.43
CA ALA A 10 -23.20 1.39 10.14
C ALA A 10 -23.16 1.67 8.63
N LEU A 11 -23.22 2.94 8.24
CA LEU A 11 -23.23 3.34 6.83
C LEU A 11 -21.82 3.32 6.20
N ALA A 12 -20.79 3.30 7.05
CA ALA A 12 -19.38 3.27 6.66
C ALA A 12 -18.50 2.78 7.83
N PRO A 13 -17.26 2.32 7.55
CA PRO A 13 -16.27 2.04 8.58
C PRO A 13 -15.95 3.25 9.45
N LEU A 14 -15.61 3.01 10.70
CA LEU A 14 -15.08 4.00 11.64
C LEU A 14 -13.78 4.57 11.07
N ALA A 15 -13.71 5.88 10.92
CA ALA A 15 -12.53 6.54 10.37
C ALA A 15 -11.34 6.38 11.33
N THR A 16 -10.23 5.86 10.80
CA THR A 16 -8.93 5.85 11.48
C THR A 16 -8.02 6.89 10.81
N PRO A 17 -8.01 8.15 11.28
CA PRO A 17 -7.18 9.17 10.66
C PRO A 17 -5.69 8.81 10.77
N PRO A 18 -4.84 9.23 9.81
CA PRO A 18 -3.39 9.14 9.95
C PRO A 18 -2.91 9.83 11.24
N PRO A 19 -1.71 9.51 11.75
CA PRO A 19 -1.09 10.24 12.84
C PRO A 19 -1.01 11.76 12.55
N PRO A 20 -0.74 12.63 13.54
CA PRO A 20 -0.54 14.05 13.28
C PRO A 20 0.55 14.31 12.23
N SER A 21 0.43 15.42 11.51
CA SER A 21 1.44 15.83 10.52
C SER A 21 2.79 16.06 11.19
N PRO A 22 3.92 15.86 10.48
CA PRO A 22 5.23 16.12 11.04
C PRO A 22 5.38 17.56 11.53
N ASN A 23 6.08 17.73 12.65
CA ASN A 23 6.42 19.06 13.18
C ASN A 23 7.54 19.68 12.33
N GLY A 24 7.16 20.40 11.27
CA GLY A 24 8.08 21.13 10.40
C GLY A 24 8.56 20.33 9.18
N SER A 25 9.30 21.01 8.30
CA SER A 25 9.84 20.44 7.06
C SER A 25 11.37 20.40 7.12
N PRO A 26 12.03 19.32 6.65
CA PRO A 26 13.48 19.29 6.51
C PRO A 26 13.96 20.12 5.30
N PHE A 27 13.05 20.65 4.49
CA PHE A 27 13.31 21.45 3.29
C PHE A 27 13.05 22.94 3.56
N THR A 28 13.83 23.82 2.92
CA THR A 28 13.51 25.25 2.88
C THR A 28 12.32 25.51 1.95
N ASP A 29 11.65 26.67 2.10
CA ASP A 29 10.53 27.05 1.22
C ASP A 29 10.93 27.01 -0.27
N ALA A 30 12.16 27.44 -0.60
CA ALA A 30 12.69 27.39 -1.95
C ALA A 30 12.87 25.94 -2.46
N GLN A 31 13.39 25.04 -1.60
CA GLN A 31 13.53 23.62 -1.95
C GLN A 31 12.16 22.96 -2.14
N TRP A 32 11.20 23.28 -1.27
CA TRP A 32 9.84 22.76 -1.36
C TRP A 32 9.13 23.22 -2.64
N ALA A 33 9.22 24.51 -2.97
CA ALA A 33 8.68 25.04 -4.21
C ALA A 33 9.29 24.37 -5.47
N ILE A 34 10.60 24.11 -5.46
CA ILE A 34 11.26 23.38 -6.56
C ILE A 34 10.81 21.92 -6.62
N LEU A 35 10.55 21.28 -5.49
CA LEU A 35 10.05 19.91 -5.44
C LEU A 35 8.62 19.79 -6.02
N MET A 36 7.79 20.83 -5.89
CA MET A 36 6.44 20.85 -6.45
C MET A 36 6.42 20.97 -7.99
N ALA A 37 7.43 21.62 -8.58
CA ALA A 37 7.49 21.79 -10.03
C ALA A 37 7.53 20.47 -10.83
N PRO A 38 8.33 19.43 -10.48
CA PRO A 38 8.28 18.14 -11.14
C PRO A 38 7.02 17.34 -10.78
N THR A 39 6.42 17.49 -9.58
CA THR A 39 5.16 16.79 -9.28
C THR A 39 4.02 17.29 -10.18
N ASP A 40 3.94 18.61 -10.41
CA ASP A 40 3.01 19.20 -11.36
C ASP A 40 3.33 18.84 -12.81
N ALA A 41 4.57 18.49 -13.15
CA ALA A 41 4.91 18.01 -14.48
C ALA A 41 4.58 16.52 -14.68
N VAL A 42 4.50 15.75 -13.59
CA VAL A 42 4.07 14.34 -13.60
C VAL A 42 2.55 14.25 -13.68
N VAL A 43 1.84 15.09 -12.94
CA VAL A 43 0.38 15.23 -12.99
C VAL A 43 0.06 16.66 -13.44
N PRO A 44 0.13 16.93 -14.76
CA PRO A 44 -0.07 18.26 -15.28
C PRO A 44 -1.54 18.66 -15.24
N ARG A 45 -1.74 19.95 -14.96
CA ARG A 45 -2.99 20.63 -15.27
C ARG A 45 -3.21 20.62 -16.78
N ILE A 46 -4.29 20.01 -17.23
CA ILE A 46 -4.66 19.93 -18.64
C ILE A 46 -5.80 20.92 -18.90
N VAL A 47 -5.59 21.87 -19.82
CA VAL A 47 -6.59 22.87 -20.17
C VAL A 47 -6.81 22.92 -21.69
N ARG A 48 -8.05 23.25 -22.09
CA ARG A 48 -8.37 23.55 -23.49
C ARG A 48 -7.63 24.80 -23.95
N ALA A 49 -7.18 24.81 -25.19
CA ALA A 49 -6.50 25.96 -25.79
C ALA A 49 -7.37 27.23 -25.73
N SER A 50 -8.69 27.11 -25.95
CA SER A 50 -9.64 28.22 -25.82
C SER A 50 -9.77 28.81 -24.40
N ALA A 51 -9.47 28.01 -23.37
CA ALA A 51 -9.56 28.39 -21.97
C ALA A 51 -8.19 28.68 -21.33
N ALA A 52 -7.11 28.59 -22.13
CA ALA A 52 -5.75 28.78 -21.64
C ALA A 52 -5.47 30.25 -21.33
N THR A 53 -4.97 30.53 -20.13
CA THR A 53 -4.49 31.86 -19.77
C THR A 53 -3.15 32.12 -20.46
N SER A 54 -3.04 33.25 -21.17
CA SER A 54 -1.79 33.66 -21.82
C SER A 54 -0.64 33.75 -20.80
N GLY A 55 0.47 33.05 -21.06
CA GLY A 55 1.63 32.99 -20.16
C GLY A 55 1.49 31.99 -19.01
N SER A 56 0.40 31.22 -18.92
CA SER A 56 0.32 30.07 -18.01
C SER A 56 1.31 28.98 -18.43
N LEU A 57 1.77 28.21 -17.44
CA LEU A 57 2.63 27.04 -17.65
C LEU A 57 1.78 25.76 -17.74
N ASP A 58 0.50 25.87 -18.08
CA ASP A 58 -0.44 24.75 -18.11
C ASP A 58 -0.21 23.89 -19.37
N TYR A 59 -0.56 22.59 -19.28
CA TYR A 59 -0.51 21.71 -20.44
C TYR A 59 -1.75 21.97 -21.31
N THR A 60 -1.57 22.68 -22.42
CA THR A 60 -2.65 23.04 -23.33
C THR A 60 -2.86 21.96 -24.39
N VAL A 61 -4.12 21.61 -24.63
CA VAL A 61 -4.54 20.72 -25.73
C VAL A 61 -5.57 21.42 -26.60
N SER A 62 -5.60 21.09 -27.90
CA SER A 62 -6.60 21.66 -28.80
C SER A 62 -8.01 21.29 -28.34
N ASP A 63 -8.99 22.18 -28.53
CA ASP A 63 -10.38 21.91 -28.18
C ASP A 63 -10.94 20.64 -28.84
N ALA A 64 -10.51 20.35 -30.07
CA ALA A 64 -10.88 19.13 -30.80
C ALA A 64 -10.30 17.86 -30.16
N GLU A 65 -9.01 17.89 -29.79
CA GLU A 65 -8.35 16.78 -29.10
C GLU A 65 -8.94 16.58 -27.70
N TYR A 66 -9.21 17.67 -26.97
CA TYR A 66 -9.85 17.62 -25.68
C TYR A 66 -11.23 16.95 -25.76
N ALA A 67 -12.06 17.34 -26.73
CA ALA A 67 -13.39 16.74 -26.93
C ALA A 67 -13.29 15.25 -27.28
N PHE A 68 -12.32 14.88 -28.13
CA PHE A 68 -12.07 13.47 -28.48
C PHE A 68 -11.65 12.65 -27.26
N LEU A 69 -10.65 13.10 -26.51
CA LEU A 69 -10.17 12.43 -25.30
C LEU A 69 -11.25 12.36 -24.23
N SER A 70 -12.06 13.41 -24.09
CA SER A 70 -13.16 13.44 -23.14
C SER A 70 -14.27 12.46 -23.49
N THR A 71 -14.57 12.30 -24.78
CA THR A 71 -15.52 11.29 -25.27
C THR A 71 -15.01 9.87 -25.00
N GLN A 72 -13.72 9.62 -25.26
CA GLN A 72 -13.09 8.32 -24.97
C GLN A 72 -13.07 8.03 -23.46
N ALA A 73 -12.72 9.02 -22.64
CA ALA A 73 -12.75 8.90 -21.19
C ALA A 73 -14.17 8.67 -20.68
N GLY A 74 -15.17 9.38 -21.20
CA GLY A 74 -16.59 9.24 -20.86
C GLY A 74 -17.17 7.86 -21.14
N ALA A 75 -16.63 7.13 -22.12
CA ALA A 75 -17.00 5.73 -22.35
C ALA A 75 -16.53 4.77 -21.22
N SER A 76 -15.58 5.21 -20.40
CA SER A 76 -15.00 4.48 -19.26
C SER A 76 -15.24 5.14 -17.89
N ALA A 77 -15.73 6.39 -17.88
CA ALA A 77 -15.98 7.17 -16.68
C ALA A 77 -17.36 6.87 -16.11
N HIS A 78 -17.50 7.00 -14.80
CA HIS A 78 -18.79 6.87 -14.14
C HIS A 78 -19.61 8.17 -14.19
N THR A 79 -18.95 9.33 -14.28
CA THR A 79 -19.63 10.62 -14.48
C THR A 79 -19.58 11.07 -15.93
N THR A 80 -20.64 11.74 -16.37
CA THR A 80 -20.82 12.24 -17.74
C THR A 80 -20.82 13.77 -17.83
N ASP A 81 -20.66 14.49 -16.71
CA ASP A 81 -20.67 15.96 -16.72
C ASP A 81 -19.28 16.53 -17.04
N ALA A 82 -19.22 17.39 -18.06
CA ALA A 82 -17.98 17.99 -18.54
C ALA A 82 -17.33 18.91 -17.49
N GLU A 83 -18.10 19.49 -16.58
CA GLU A 83 -17.60 20.41 -15.55
C GLU A 83 -16.72 19.69 -14.52
N THR A 84 -17.15 18.54 -14.00
CA THR A 84 -16.35 17.71 -13.08
C THR A 84 -15.11 17.18 -13.77
N GLN A 85 -15.22 16.81 -15.05
CA GLN A 85 -14.07 16.37 -15.84
C GLN A 85 -13.04 17.50 -16.05
N ASP A 86 -13.50 18.69 -16.43
CA ASP A 86 -12.66 19.88 -16.56
C ASP A 86 -11.99 20.19 -15.21
N ALA A 87 -12.72 20.11 -14.10
CA ALA A 87 -12.20 20.36 -12.76
C ALA A 87 -11.15 19.32 -12.33
N TYR A 88 -11.36 18.04 -12.63
CA TYR A 88 -10.38 16.97 -12.34
C TYR A 88 -9.09 17.15 -13.15
N LEU A 89 -9.20 17.40 -14.45
CA LEU A 89 -8.06 17.67 -15.32
C LEU A 89 -7.35 18.98 -14.96
N ALA A 90 -8.05 19.88 -14.28
CA ALA A 90 -7.52 21.13 -13.77
C ALA A 90 -6.80 21.00 -12.42
N GLU A 91 -6.90 19.86 -11.72
CA GLU A 91 -6.22 19.64 -10.44
C GLU A 91 -4.70 19.68 -10.60
N ARG A 92 -4.01 20.23 -9.59
CA ARG A 92 -2.56 20.26 -9.51
C ARG A 92 -2.11 19.77 -8.14
N PRO A 93 -1.08 18.91 -8.08
CA PRO A 93 -0.49 18.48 -6.81
C PRO A 93 -0.09 19.65 -5.90
N SER A 94 0.54 20.69 -6.47
CA SER A 94 1.00 21.85 -5.71
C SER A 94 -0.10 22.70 -5.09
N ASP A 95 -1.33 22.66 -5.61
CA ASP A 95 -2.47 23.40 -5.05
C ASP A 95 -3.17 22.62 -3.91
N SER A 96 -2.89 21.32 -3.75
CA SER A 96 -3.55 20.48 -2.74
C SER A 96 -2.77 20.45 -1.43
N ALA A 97 -3.39 20.96 -0.36
CA ALA A 97 -2.84 20.86 0.99
C ALA A 97 -2.71 19.40 1.44
N GLU A 98 -3.69 18.55 1.10
CA GLU A 98 -3.67 17.12 1.43
C GLU A 98 -2.54 16.37 0.70
N PHE A 99 -2.29 16.70 -0.57
CA PHE A 99 -1.16 16.15 -1.32
C PHE A 99 0.17 16.53 -0.67
N GLN A 100 0.35 17.82 -0.34
CA GLN A 100 1.58 18.31 0.27
C GLN A 100 1.80 17.69 1.66
N ASP A 101 0.74 17.54 2.45
CA ASP A 101 0.77 16.87 3.75
C ASP A 101 1.18 15.39 3.63
N LEU A 102 0.61 14.66 2.67
CA LEU A 102 0.95 13.26 2.45
C LEU A 102 2.39 13.09 1.96
N LEU A 103 2.86 13.99 1.10
CA LEU A 103 4.23 13.97 0.61
C LEU A 103 5.24 14.29 1.73
N ILE A 104 4.98 15.31 2.56
CA ILE A 104 5.90 15.63 3.66
C ILE A 104 5.96 14.50 4.69
N ARG A 105 4.84 13.84 4.99
CA ARG A 105 4.80 12.64 5.85
C ARG A 105 5.71 11.55 5.32
N GLN A 106 5.65 11.25 4.03
CA GLN A 106 6.51 10.23 3.43
C GLN A 106 7.98 10.60 3.52
N LEU A 107 8.32 11.86 3.26
CA LEU A 107 9.69 12.34 3.31
C LEU A 107 10.26 12.46 4.73
N VAL A 108 9.41 12.64 5.76
CA VAL A 108 9.85 12.79 7.16
C VAL A 108 9.81 11.48 7.92
N PHE A 109 8.76 10.67 7.77
CA PHE A 109 8.58 9.47 8.56
C PHE A 109 9.15 8.20 7.91
N TYR A 110 9.25 8.14 6.58
CA TYR A 110 9.58 6.90 5.87
C TYR A 110 10.85 6.98 5.02
N ALA A 111 11.28 8.17 4.61
CA ALA A 111 12.55 8.33 3.91
C ALA A 111 13.74 8.28 4.88
N THR A 112 14.84 7.66 4.44
CA THR A 112 16.09 7.64 5.22
C THR A 112 16.75 9.02 5.24
N GLU A 113 17.57 9.29 6.26
CA GLU A 113 18.34 10.54 6.31
C GLU A 113 19.21 10.76 5.06
N GLU A 114 19.77 9.68 4.52
CA GLU A 114 20.59 9.73 3.31
C GLU A 114 19.75 10.15 2.09
N GLN A 115 18.55 9.58 1.93
CA GLN A 115 17.63 9.95 0.86
C GLN A 115 17.21 11.42 0.97
N VAL A 116 16.87 11.90 2.18
CA VAL A 116 16.52 13.30 2.41
C VAL A 116 17.70 14.23 2.11
N LYS A 117 18.92 13.89 2.56
CA LYS A 117 20.13 14.68 2.25
C LYS A 117 20.42 14.72 0.75
N GLY A 118 20.30 13.59 0.06
CA GLY A 118 20.47 13.49 -1.38
C GLY A 118 19.45 14.35 -2.15
N LEU A 119 18.17 14.28 -1.76
CA LEU A 119 17.13 15.10 -2.36
C LEU A 119 17.38 16.59 -2.11
N LYS A 120 17.74 16.99 -0.88
CA LYS A 120 18.11 18.37 -0.55
C LYS A 120 19.26 18.88 -1.40
N PHE A 121 20.28 18.05 -1.65
CA PHE A 121 21.41 18.41 -2.51
C PHE A 121 20.96 18.66 -3.95
N VAL A 122 20.13 17.79 -4.51
CA VAL A 122 19.59 17.97 -5.88
C VAL A 122 18.73 19.23 -5.97
N LEU A 123 17.82 19.44 -5.02
CA LEU A 123 16.97 20.63 -4.98
C LEU A 123 17.80 21.91 -4.85
N ALA A 124 18.87 21.89 -4.06
CA ALA A 124 19.81 23.00 -3.95
C ALA A 124 20.62 23.21 -5.24
N ALA A 125 21.00 22.16 -5.97
CA ALA A 125 21.65 22.32 -7.27
C ALA A 125 20.71 23.00 -8.28
N LEU A 126 19.42 22.63 -8.28
CA LEU A 126 18.38 23.21 -9.13
C LEU A 126 18.09 24.69 -8.84
N THR A 127 18.43 25.23 -7.66
CA THR A 127 18.32 26.69 -7.40
C THR A 127 19.43 27.49 -8.09
N THR A 128 20.55 26.85 -8.46
CA THR A 128 21.68 27.52 -9.10
C THR A 128 21.58 27.44 -10.63
N ARG A 129 22.03 28.47 -11.35
CA ARG A 129 22.03 28.44 -12.83
C ARG A 129 22.86 27.29 -13.40
N ALA A 130 24.02 27.02 -12.80
CA ALA A 130 24.92 25.95 -13.24
C ALA A 130 24.32 24.56 -12.97
N GLY A 131 23.75 24.32 -11.78
CA GLY A 131 23.12 23.06 -11.45
C GLY A 131 21.82 22.82 -12.22
N ALA A 132 21.00 23.86 -12.43
CA ALA A 132 19.83 23.79 -13.30
C ALA A 132 20.23 23.41 -14.73
N LEU A 133 21.28 24.04 -15.30
CA LEU A 133 21.77 23.69 -16.63
C LEU A 133 22.26 22.24 -16.69
N LEU A 134 23.02 21.80 -15.69
CA LEU A 134 23.55 20.45 -15.63
C LEU A 134 22.44 19.38 -15.52
N LEU A 135 21.44 19.62 -14.67
CA LEU A 135 20.40 18.63 -14.37
C LEU A 135 19.25 18.66 -15.36
N THR A 136 18.93 19.83 -15.95
CA THR A 136 17.73 19.99 -16.78
C THR A 136 18.06 20.37 -18.22
N GLY A 137 19.25 20.89 -18.50
CA GLY A 137 19.60 21.50 -19.79
C GLY A 137 19.17 22.97 -19.91
N TYR A 138 18.60 23.57 -18.85
CA TYR A 138 18.06 24.92 -18.89
C TYR A 138 18.53 25.79 -17.72
N THR A 139 18.56 27.11 -17.91
CA THR A 139 18.89 28.10 -16.85
C THR A 139 17.74 29.04 -16.50
N GLN A 140 16.58 28.84 -17.15
CA GLN A 140 15.39 29.68 -17.04
C GLN A 140 14.21 28.88 -16.49
N THR A 141 13.16 29.58 -16.07
CA THR A 141 11.90 28.94 -15.68
C THR A 141 11.30 28.16 -16.85
N LEU A 142 10.82 26.95 -16.57
CA LEU A 142 10.28 26.03 -17.56
C LEU A 142 8.75 26.00 -17.51
N ASP A 143 8.12 25.98 -18.68
CA ASP A 143 6.71 25.64 -18.87
C ASP A 143 6.45 24.14 -18.68
N ALA A 144 5.17 23.72 -18.69
CA ALA A 144 4.81 22.31 -18.50
C ALA A 144 5.50 21.42 -19.54
N GLN A 145 5.51 21.81 -20.81
CA GLN A 145 6.07 21.01 -21.89
C GLN A 145 7.59 20.79 -21.72
N ALA A 146 8.33 21.84 -21.37
CA ALA A 146 9.76 21.76 -21.10
C ALA A 146 10.04 20.94 -19.82
N ARG A 147 9.25 21.09 -18.76
CA ARG A 147 9.37 20.23 -17.56
C ARG A 147 9.11 18.75 -17.88
N SER A 148 8.09 18.45 -18.70
CA SER A 148 7.83 17.10 -19.17
C SER A 148 8.99 16.54 -20.01
N ALA A 149 9.65 17.37 -20.82
CA ALA A 149 10.83 16.97 -21.57
C ALA A 149 12.02 16.64 -20.64
N VAL A 150 12.23 17.44 -19.59
CA VAL A 150 13.24 17.16 -18.54
C VAL A 150 12.97 15.82 -17.87
N LEU A 151 11.74 15.56 -17.43
CA LEU A 151 11.37 14.28 -16.81
C LEU A 151 11.57 13.08 -17.75
N LYS A 152 11.22 13.24 -19.04
CA LYS A 152 11.50 12.21 -20.06
C LYS A 152 12.99 11.97 -20.23
N GLY A 153 13.81 13.04 -20.20
CA GLY A 153 15.26 12.94 -20.22
C GLY A 153 15.83 12.22 -18.99
N TRP A 154 15.29 12.50 -17.80
CA TRP A 154 15.71 11.84 -16.56
C TRP A 154 15.41 10.34 -16.57
N ARG A 155 14.27 9.92 -17.13
CA ARG A 155 13.87 8.51 -17.25
C ARG A 155 14.94 7.64 -17.91
N THR A 156 15.59 8.15 -18.95
CA THR A 156 16.59 7.43 -19.74
C THR A 156 18.00 7.98 -19.54
N HIS A 157 18.23 8.74 -18.47
CA HIS A 157 19.51 9.41 -18.23
C HIS A 157 20.63 8.37 -18.02
N TYR A 158 21.86 8.68 -18.46
CA TYR A 158 22.99 7.75 -18.35
C TYR A 158 23.39 7.46 -16.90
N LEU A 159 23.31 8.47 -16.01
CA LEU A 159 23.56 8.32 -14.57
C LEU A 159 22.39 7.65 -13.84
N SER A 160 22.67 6.58 -13.09
CA SER A 160 21.68 5.88 -12.28
C SER A 160 20.96 6.79 -11.27
N PRO A 161 21.66 7.65 -10.50
CA PRO A 161 20.99 8.51 -9.51
C PRO A 161 19.89 9.40 -10.08
N ILE A 162 20.03 9.89 -11.32
CA ILE A 162 19.01 10.71 -11.97
C ILE A 162 17.79 9.87 -12.37
N ARG A 163 17.99 8.62 -12.81
CA ARG A 163 16.89 7.69 -13.08
C ARG A 163 16.15 7.32 -11.80
N VAL A 164 16.87 7.08 -10.71
CA VAL A 164 16.28 6.84 -9.38
C VAL A 164 15.42 8.03 -8.95
N LEU A 165 15.95 9.25 -9.07
CA LEU A 165 15.20 10.47 -8.78
C LEU A 165 13.91 10.56 -9.60
N TYR A 166 13.98 10.30 -10.92
CA TYR A 166 12.79 10.26 -11.78
C TYR A 166 11.75 9.24 -11.29
N ASN A 167 12.17 7.99 -11.04
CA ASN A 167 11.28 6.92 -10.61
C ASN A 167 10.61 7.25 -9.27
N SER A 168 11.37 7.77 -8.31
CA SER A 168 10.84 8.14 -6.99
C SER A 168 9.87 9.32 -7.06
N LEU A 169 10.24 10.43 -7.71
CA LEU A 169 9.37 11.60 -7.83
C LEU A 169 8.09 11.28 -8.62
N THR A 170 8.21 10.52 -9.71
CA THR A 170 7.06 10.16 -10.55
C THR A 170 6.11 9.23 -9.81
N SER A 171 6.63 8.25 -9.06
CA SER A 171 5.81 7.31 -8.30
C SER A 171 5.09 8.02 -7.16
N LEU A 172 5.81 8.81 -6.34
CA LEU A 172 5.23 9.56 -5.23
C LEU A 172 4.17 10.56 -5.71
N ALA A 173 4.45 11.30 -6.79
CA ALA A 173 3.47 12.25 -7.34
C ALA A 173 2.18 11.55 -7.79
N LYS A 174 2.26 10.47 -8.56
CA LYS A 174 1.07 9.75 -9.04
C LYS A 174 0.28 9.13 -7.90
N ILE A 175 0.98 8.45 -6.99
CA ILE A 175 0.34 7.73 -5.89
C ILE A 175 -0.34 8.71 -4.94
N ASN A 176 0.33 9.78 -4.54
CA ASN A 176 -0.25 10.76 -3.63
C ASN A 176 -1.40 11.50 -4.29
N PHE A 177 -1.27 11.89 -5.56
CA PHE A 177 -2.35 12.55 -6.29
C PHE A 177 -3.62 11.69 -6.30
N LEU A 178 -3.52 10.40 -6.64
CA LEU A 178 -4.68 9.51 -6.64
C LEU A 178 -5.30 9.31 -5.25
N ARG A 179 -4.48 9.36 -4.18
CA ARG A 179 -4.95 9.22 -2.80
C ARG A 179 -5.62 10.49 -2.26
N THR A 180 -5.32 11.67 -2.82
CA THR A 180 -5.76 12.96 -2.29
C THR A 180 -6.72 13.71 -3.21
N SER A 181 -6.81 13.33 -4.49
CA SER A 181 -7.77 13.92 -5.43
C SER A 181 -9.20 13.67 -4.96
N LYS A 182 -9.96 14.77 -4.83
CA LYS A 182 -11.37 14.71 -4.41
C LYS A 182 -12.29 14.35 -5.58
N LEU A 183 -11.83 14.58 -6.80
CA LEU A 183 -12.59 14.38 -8.03
C LEU A 183 -12.31 13.03 -8.68
N PHE A 184 -11.19 12.37 -8.37
CA PHE A 184 -10.88 11.04 -8.88
C PHE A 184 -11.99 10.00 -8.56
N PRO A 185 -12.53 9.90 -7.33
CA PRO A 185 -13.69 9.07 -7.03
C PRO A 185 -14.91 9.36 -7.91
N ALA A 186 -15.23 10.64 -8.12
CA ALA A 186 -16.39 11.04 -8.92
C ALA A 186 -16.23 10.67 -10.40
N ILE A 187 -15.04 10.84 -10.95
CA ILE A 187 -14.74 10.53 -12.36
C ILE A 187 -14.71 9.02 -12.61
N THR A 188 -14.11 8.26 -11.70
CA THR A 188 -13.89 6.83 -11.88
C THR A 188 -14.98 5.95 -11.28
N GLY A 189 -15.89 6.52 -10.49
CA GLY A 189 -16.88 5.77 -9.69
C GLY A 189 -16.25 4.97 -8.56
N TYR A 190 -14.95 5.15 -8.31
CA TYR A 190 -14.28 4.56 -7.18
C TYR A 190 -14.87 5.11 -5.88
N ASN A 191 -15.22 4.24 -4.95
CA ASN A 191 -15.69 4.63 -3.63
C ASN A 191 -14.83 3.91 -2.58
N ALA A 192 -14.26 4.66 -1.64
CA ALA A 192 -13.46 4.10 -0.55
C ALA A 192 -14.30 3.15 0.34
N THR A 193 -15.61 3.40 0.48
CA THR A 193 -16.51 2.59 1.28
C THR A 193 -17.22 1.52 0.44
N PRO A 194 -17.28 0.25 0.90
CA PRO A 194 -18.06 -0.79 0.26
C PRO A 194 -19.55 -0.47 0.16
N THR A 195 -20.14 -0.78 -1.00
CA THR A 195 -21.59 -0.81 -1.15
C THR A 195 -22.16 -1.94 -0.29
N GLY A 196 -23.16 -1.63 0.54
CA GLY A 196 -23.73 -2.61 1.47
C GLY A 196 -22.76 -3.00 2.59
N TYR A 197 -22.01 -2.03 3.10
CA TYR A 197 -21.07 -2.26 4.20
C TYR A 197 -21.79 -2.83 5.44
N GLU A 198 -21.36 -4.00 5.87
CA GLU A 198 -21.73 -4.62 7.14
C GLU A 198 -20.46 -5.15 7.80
N PRO A 199 -20.09 -4.65 9.00
CA PRO A 199 -18.90 -5.15 9.68
C PRO A 199 -19.11 -6.60 10.13
N GLY A 200 -18.13 -7.44 9.81
CA GLY A 200 -18.10 -8.84 10.25
C GLY A 200 -17.74 -8.98 11.73
N PRO A 201 -17.78 -10.21 12.27
CA PRO A 201 -17.43 -10.46 13.66
C PRO A 201 -15.97 -10.11 13.95
N ALA A 202 -15.74 -9.37 15.04
CA ALA A 202 -14.42 -9.09 15.56
C ALA A 202 -14.01 -10.14 16.61
N PHE A 203 -12.73 -10.53 16.62
CA PHE A 203 -12.16 -11.24 17.77
C PHE A 203 -11.70 -10.22 18.81
N ASP A 204 -12.02 -10.45 20.08
CA ASP A 204 -11.66 -9.59 21.21
C ASP A 204 -10.21 -9.90 21.66
N TYR A 205 -9.24 -9.41 20.90
CA TYR A 205 -7.83 -9.54 21.26
C TYR A 205 -7.52 -8.78 22.55
N LYS A 206 -6.76 -9.44 23.43
CA LYS A 206 -6.20 -8.82 24.63
C LYS A 206 -4.70 -8.65 24.43
N PHE A 207 -4.28 -7.39 24.35
CA PHE A 207 -2.87 -7.02 24.22
C PHE A 207 -2.30 -6.64 25.58
N LEU A 208 -1.12 -7.17 25.88
CA LEU A 208 -0.28 -6.68 26.97
C LEU A 208 0.14 -5.26 26.63
N GLN A 209 -0.20 -4.32 27.50
CA GLN A 209 0.19 -2.92 27.41
C GLN A 209 1.17 -2.63 28.55
N LEU A 210 2.36 -2.13 28.19
CA LEU A 210 3.38 -1.73 29.16
C LEU A 210 3.30 -0.23 29.37
N GLU A 211 3.38 0.21 30.61
CA GLU A 211 3.48 1.65 30.91
C GLU A 211 4.86 2.17 30.50
N ALA A 212 4.89 3.37 29.93
CA ALA A 212 6.14 4.02 29.59
C ALA A 212 6.94 4.31 30.86
N GLY A 213 8.16 3.77 30.93
CA GLY A 213 9.07 3.92 32.06
C GLY A 213 10.50 4.23 31.61
N PRO A 214 11.32 4.83 32.48
CA PRO A 214 12.71 5.14 32.16
C PRO A 214 13.59 3.89 32.02
N GLU A 215 13.18 2.78 32.64
CA GLU A 215 13.93 1.52 32.65
C GLU A 215 13.23 0.46 31.78
N PRO A 216 14.00 -0.40 31.09
CA PRO A 216 13.43 -1.46 30.27
C PRO A 216 12.73 -2.50 31.14
N THR A 217 11.48 -2.81 30.80
CA THR A 217 10.74 -3.92 31.42
C THR A 217 11.20 -5.24 30.82
N THR A 218 11.46 -6.24 31.67
CA THR A 218 11.80 -7.60 31.24
C THR A 218 10.60 -8.51 31.49
N LEU A 219 10.22 -9.28 30.48
CA LEU A 219 9.17 -10.29 30.55
C LEU A 219 9.75 -11.64 30.14
N ASP A 220 9.43 -12.69 30.89
CA ASP A 220 9.90 -14.05 30.65
C ASP A 220 8.80 -14.90 30.00
N PHE A 221 9.13 -15.53 28.88
CA PHE A 221 8.27 -16.45 28.13
C PHE A 221 9.08 -17.62 27.59
N ASP A 222 8.44 -18.78 27.38
CA ASP A 222 9.11 -19.95 26.80
C ASP A 222 9.53 -19.72 25.34
N VAL A 223 8.69 -19.01 24.59
CA VAL A 223 8.89 -18.68 23.18
C VAL A 223 8.31 -17.30 22.90
N VAL A 224 9.03 -16.52 22.09
CA VAL A 224 8.55 -15.27 21.51
C VAL A 224 8.45 -15.43 19.99
N ILE A 225 7.33 -15.00 19.40
CA ILE A 225 7.17 -14.90 17.94
C ILE A 225 7.20 -13.42 17.57
N VAL A 226 8.12 -13.05 16.66
CA VAL A 226 8.26 -11.69 16.17
C VAL A 226 7.49 -11.54 14.86
N GLY A 227 6.48 -10.67 14.87
CA GLY A 227 5.50 -10.49 13.81
C GLY A 227 4.27 -11.38 14.00
N SER A 228 3.09 -10.82 13.84
CA SER A 228 1.80 -11.49 13.98
C SER A 228 1.33 -12.18 12.69
N GLY A 229 2.27 -12.60 11.85
CA GLY A 229 1.99 -13.40 10.65
C GLY A 229 1.54 -14.82 10.99
N VAL A 230 1.65 -15.73 10.03
CA VAL A 230 1.28 -17.14 10.24
C VAL A 230 2.19 -17.82 11.28
N GLY A 231 1.61 -18.39 12.34
CA GLY A 231 2.32 -19.15 13.38
C GLY A 231 1.40 -19.50 14.56
N GLY A 232 1.78 -20.48 15.40
CA GLY A 232 1.06 -20.79 16.64
C GLY A 232 1.85 -21.73 17.57
N PHE A 233 1.83 -21.45 18.89
CA PHE A 233 2.22 -22.26 20.08
C PHE A 233 1.82 -21.45 21.36
N SER A 234 2.03 -21.97 22.59
CA SER A 234 1.94 -21.20 23.86
C SER A 234 3.10 -20.21 23.97
N VAL A 235 2.84 -18.94 23.67
CA VAL A 235 3.83 -17.99 23.15
C VAL A 235 3.40 -16.57 23.47
N LEU A 236 4.37 -15.64 23.61
CA LEU A 236 4.13 -14.22 23.37
C LEU A 236 4.32 -13.90 21.88
N VAL A 237 3.26 -13.47 21.18
CA VAL A 237 3.38 -12.92 19.83
C VAL A 237 3.47 -11.41 19.94
N VAL A 238 4.53 -10.84 19.38
CA VAL A 238 4.74 -9.39 19.34
C VAL A 238 4.66 -8.88 17.92
N ASP A 239 4.04 -7.71 17.73
CA ASP A 239 4.03 -7.00 16.45
C ASP A 239 4.29 -5.52 16.69
N LYS A 240 5.01 -4.88 15.74
CA LYS A 240 5.26 -3.44 15.79
C LYS A 240 4.03 -2.62 15.41
N ALA A 241 3.10 -3.23 14.69
CA ALA A 241 1.90 -2.59 14.22
C ALA A 241 0.71 -2.92 15.13
N TYR A 242 -0.44 -2.34 14.81
CA TYR A 242 -1.65 -2.40 15.63
C TYR A 242 -2.75 -3.23 14.98
N TYR A 243 -3.67 -3.74 15.80
CA TYR A 243 -4.89 -4.39 15.38
C TYR A 243 -5.98 -3.37 15.04
N TYR A 244 -6.58 -3.56 13.86
CA TYR A 244 -7.73 -2.79 13.41
C TYR A 244 -8.95 -3.72 13.30
N PRO A 245 -10.01 -3.48 14.09
CA PRO A 245 -11.22 -4.30 14.04
C PRO A 245 -12.00 -4.11 12.72
N PRO A 246 -12.86 -5.07 12.35
CA PRO A 246 -13.63 -5.04 11.11
C PRO A 246 -14.53 -3.79 10.93
N ASP A 247 -14.99 -3.18 12.03
CA ASP A 247 -15.77 -1.94 12.02
C ASP A 247 -14.94 -0.70 11.65
N GLY A 248 -13.62 -0.76 11.69
CA GLY A 248 -12.69 0.25 11.17
C GLY A 248 -12.16 -0.04 9.76
N LEU A 249 -12.61 -1.14 9.12
CA LEU A 249 -12.12 -1.60 7.82
C LEU A 249 -13.25 -1.70 6.78
N PRO A 250 -12.93 -1.57 5.47
CA PRO A 250 -11.66 -1.14 4.92
C PRO A 250 -11.37 0.34 5.21
N MET A 251 -10.08 0.69 5.33
CA MET A 251 -9.67 2.09 5.42
C MET A 251 -9.73 2.78 4.05
N THR A 252 -9.75 4.11 4.06
CA THR A 252 -9.44 4.90 2.85
C THR A 252 -7.99 4.65 2.44
N GLU A 253 -7.60 4.87 1.19
CA GLU A 253 -6.22 4.65 0.77
C GLU A 253 -5.23 5.52 1.53
N ALA A 254 -5.57 6.78 1.81
CA ALA A 254 -4.71 7.67 2.59
C ALA A 254 -4.40 7.09 3.98
N ALA A 255 -5.42 6.60 4.70
CA ALA A 255 -5.24 6.00 6.02
C ALA A 255 -4.64 4.59 5.95
N GLY A 256 -5.16 3.75 5.07
CA GLY A 256 -4.78 2.35 4.93
C GLY A 256 -3.31 2.18 4.58
N TYR A 257 -2.78 3.02 3.67
CA TYR A 257 -1.36 2.98 3.36
C TYR A 257 -0.46 3.38 4.54
N THR A 258 -0.90 4.33 5.37
CA THR A 258 -0.16 4.72 6.58
C THR A 258 -0.22 3.66 7.68
N HIS A 259 -1.38 3.03 7.87
CA HIS A 259 -1.66 2.17 9.03
C HIS A 259 -1.49 0.68 8.78
N LEU A 260 -1.61 0.24 7.53
CA LEU A 260 -1.68 -1.18 7.19
C LEU A 260 -0.46 -1.68 6.42
N PHE A 261 0.42 -0.77 5.98
CA PHE A 261 1.58 -1.09 5.14
C PHE A 261 2.86 -0.48 5.71
N GLU A 262 3.96 -1.18 5.46
CA GLU A 262 5.29 -0.70 5.77
C GLU A 262 5.59 0.61 5.04
N ASN A 263 6.26 1.55 5.71
CA ASN A 263 6.75 2.79 5.12
C ASN A 263 5.68 3.62 4.36
N GLY A 264 4.41 3.55 4.80
CA GLY A 264 3.33 4.27 4.12
C GLY A 264 2.96 3.69 2.75
N GLY A 265 3.41 2.45 2.45
CA GLY A 265 3.07 1.69 1.25
C GLY A 265 4.25 0.97 0.60
N PHE A 266 4.94 1.68 -0.28
CA PHE A 266 5.95 1.08 -1.15
C PHE A 266 7.34 1.27 -0.58
N ASP A 267 8.09 0.20 -0.55
CA ASP A 267 9.52 0.19 -0.30
C ASP A 267 10.31 -0.06 -1.57
N VAL A 268 11.55 0.41 -1.57
CA VAL A 268 12.43 0.37 -2.73
C VAL A 268 13.80 -0.14 -2.28
N SER A 269 14.41 -1.03 -3.08
CA SER A 269 15.78 -1.47 -2.83
C SER A 269 16.76 -0.29 -2.87
N TYR A 270 17.93 -0.43 -2.24
CA TYR A 270 18.93 0.64 -2.18
C TYR A 270 19.31 1.22 -3.56
N ASP A 271 19.37 0.36 -4.58
CA ASP A 271 19.67 0.74 -5.98
C ASP A 271 18.42 1.07 -6.82
N ALA A 272 17.24 1.01 -6.21
CA ALA A 272 15.92 1.15 -6.81
C ALA A 272 15.62 0.22 -7.99
N SER A 273 16.27 -0.94 -8.05
CA SER A 273 15.96 -1.99 -9.03
C SER A 273 14.70 -2.80 -8.67
N LEU A 274 14.31 -2.82 -7.39
CA LEU A 274 13.14 -3.53 -6.89
C LEU A 274 12.25 -2.61 -6.06
N THR A 275 10.94 -2.76 -6.23
CA THR A 275 9.92 -2.13 -5.40
C THR A 275 9.04 -3.22 -4.81
N PHE A 276 8.76 -3.14 -3.51
CA PHE A 276 7.93 -4.11 -2.81
C PHE A 276 6.94 -3.41 -1.88
N ILE A 277 5.92 -4.16 -1.44
CA ILE A 277 4.90 -3.71 -0.50
C ILE A 277 4.80 -4.78 0.57
N ALA A 278 4.88 -4.39 1.84
CA ALA A 278 4.72 -5.28 2.98
C ALA A 278 3.58 -4.79 3.86
N GLY A 279 2.77 -5.72 4.38
CA GLY A 279 1.74 -5.39 5.36
C GLY A 279 2.36 -5.15 6.74
N SER A 280 1.97 -4.05 7.39
CA SER A 280 2.40 -3.65 8.73
C SER A 280 1.14 -3.35 9.56
N ASN A 281 0.47 -4.42 9.99
CA ASN A 281 -0.72 -4.42 10.84
C ASN A 281 -0.82 -5.79 11.52
N TRP A 282 -1.71 -5.94 12.52
CA TRP A 282 -1.97 -7.23 13.13
C TRP A 282 -2.46 -8.27 12.09
N GLY A 283 -1.69 -9.34 11.90
CA GLY A 283 -1.86 -10.35 10.84
C GLY A 283 -1.00 -10.12 9.59
N GLY A 284 -0.26 -9.01 9.53
CA GLY A 284 0.70 -8.66 8.49
C GLY A 284 0.11 -8.65 7.07
N GLY A 285 0.90 -9.12 6.11
CA GLY A 285 0.47 -9.22 4.70
C GLY A 285 -0.79 -10.08 4.48
N GLY A 286 -1.09 -11.03 5.37
CA GLY A 286 -2.31 -11.84 5.30
C GLY A 286 -3.58 -11.01 5.46
N SER A 287 -3.54 -9.95 6.27
CA SER A 287 -4.65 -9.04 6.52
C SER A 287 -4.91 -8.05 5.38
N VAL A 288 -3.94 -7.81 4.50
CA VAL A 288 -4.03 -6.83 3.39
C VAL A 288 -3.84 -7.40 1.98
N ASN A 289 -3.55 -8.68 1.81
CA ASN A 289 -3.49 -9.29 0.47
C ASN A 289 -4.89 -9.47 -0.18
N TRP A 290 -4.90 -9.91 -1.44
CA TRP A 290 -6.11 -10.15 -2.25
C TRP A 290 -6.68 -11.57 -2.14
N SER A 291 -6.50 -12.25 -1.00
CA SER A 291 -7.05 -13.59 -0.71
C SER A 291 -6.52 -14.75 -1.57
N ALA A 292 -5.71 -14.46 -2.60
CA ALA A 292 -5.14 -15.46 -3.50
C ALA A 292 -4.37 -16.52 -2.70
N SER A 293 -4.80 -17.78 -2.83
CA SER A 293 -4.29 -18.91 -2.05
C SER A 293 -3.97 -20.06 -3.00
N LEU A 294 -2.70 -20.19 -3.37
CA LEU A 294 -2.21 -21.16 -4.34
C LEU A 294 -1.32 -22.17 -3.63
N GLN A 295 -1.54 -23.46 -3.90
CA GLN A 295 -0.54 -24.46 -3.54
C GLN A 295 0.65 -24.38 -4.52
N PRO A 296 1.90 -24.49 -4.04
CA PRO A 296 3.06 -24.51 -4.92
C PRO A 296 3.02 -25.72 -5.86
N GLN A 297 3.28 -25.47 -7.14
CA GLN A 297 3.24 -26.49 -8.18
C GLN A 297 4.32 -27.55 -7.97
N SER A 298 4.08 -28.78 -8.45
CA SER A 298 4.97 -29.93 -8.23
C SER A 298 6.41 -29.67 -8.70
N TYR A 299 6.59 -29.04 -9.86
CA TYR A 299 7.94 -28.76 -10.37
C TYR A 299 8.70 -27.73 -9.50
N VAL A 300 7.99 -26.77 -8.91
CA VAL A 300 8.59 -25.78 -7.98
C VAL A 300 9.03 -26.48 -6.69
N ARG A 301 8.16 -27.35 -6.16
CA ARG A 301 8.47 -28.15 -4.98
C ARG A 301 9.66 -29.09 -5.23
N HIS A 302 9.74 -29.66 -6.42
CA HIS A 302 10.85 -30.51 -6.84
C HIS A 302 12.17 -29.75 -6.87
N GLU A 303 12.20 -28.57 -7.51
CA GLU A 303 13.37 -27.70 -7.51
C GLU A 303 13.82 -27.38 -6.07
N TRP A 304 12.90 -26.99 -5.19
CA TRP A 304 13.24 -26.66 -3.81
C TRP A 304 13.76 -27.88 -3.03
N ALA A 305 13.14 -29.04 -3.19
CA ALA A 305 13.56 -30.24 -2.48
C ALA A 305 14.91 -30.76 -2.98
N GLN A 306 15.09 -30.88 -4.29
CA GLN A 306 16.26 -31.50 -4.89
C GLN A 306 17.43 -30.54 -5.06
N ASP A 307 17.20 -29.34 -5.59
CA ASP A 307 18.27 -28.39 -5.91
C ASP A 307 18.65 -27.55 -4.70
N ARG A 308 17.67 -27.23 -3.83
CA ARG A 308 17.88 -26.43 -2.60
C ARG A 308 17.97 -27.26 -1.32
N LYS A 309 17.90 -28.59 -1.42
CA LYS A 309 18.10 -29.54 -0.32
C LYS A 309 17.07 -29.37 0.81
N LEU A 310 15.81 -29.15 0.45
CA LEU A 310 14.67 -29.02 1.37
C LEU A 310 13.70 -30.22 1.22
N PRO A 311 14.11 -31.45 1.63
CA PRO A 311 13.40 -32.68 1.26
C PRO A 311 11.95 -32.74 1.77
N LEU A 312 11.64 -32.05 2.88
CA LEU A 312 10.28 -31.96 3.42
C LEU A 312 9.27 -31.52 2.36
N LEU A 313 9.65 -30.64 1.43
CA LEU A 313 8.74 -29.99 0.49
C LEU A 313 8.16 -30.96 -0.56
N GLU A 314 8.75 -32.15 -0.73
CA GLU A 314 8.20 -33.21 -1.60
C GLU A 314 7.50 -34.33 -0.84
N THR A 315 7.45 -34.26 0.48
CA THR A 315 6.82 -35.30 1.30
C THR A 315 5.29 -35.21 1.28
N ALA A 316 4.65 -36.34 1.62
CA ALA A 316 3.23 -36.38 1.92
C ALA A 316 2.86 -35.53 3.15
N GLU A 317 3.78 -35.36 4.11
CA GLU A 317 3.57 -34.51 5.28
C GLU A 317 3.35 -33.05 4.89
N PHE A 318 4.17 -32.53 3.97
CA PHE A 318 3.98 -31.17 3.45
C PHE A 318 2.68 -31.03 2.64
N GLN A 319 2.32 -32.03 1.84
CA GLN A 319 1.01 -32.03 1.15
C GLN A 319 -0.15 -31.99 2.15
N ASN A 320 -0.13 -32.83 3.18
CA ASN A 320 -1.16 -32.84 4.21
C ASN A 320 -1.25 -31.50 4.95
N ALA A 321 -0.12 -30.81 5.16
CA ALA A 321 -0.10 -29.47 5.74
C ALA A 321 -0.79 -28.44 4.82
N LEU A 322 -0.48 -28.46 3.51
CA LEU A 322 -1.13 -27.58 2.53
C LEU A 322 -2.64 -27.82 2.46
N ASP A 323 -3.07 -29.09 2.44
CA ASP A 323 -4.48 -29.46 2.36
C ASP A 323 -5.22 -29.05 3.63
N ARG A 324 -4.61 -29.25 4.81
CA ARG A 324 -5.17 -28.79 6.08
C ARG A 324 -5.34 -27.28 6.14
N VAL A 325 -4.34 -26.52 5.69
CA VAL A 325 -4.39 -25.04 5.64
C VAL A 325 -5.48 -24.59 4.69
N CYS A 326 -5.54 -25.15 3.47
CA CYS A 326 -6.56 -24.81 2.48
C CYS A 326 -7.97 -25.13 2.98
N ALA A 327 -8.17 -26.30 3.58
CA ALA A 327 -9.45 -26.71 4.15
C ALA A 327 -9.88 -25.79 5.30
N ARG A 328 -8.98 -25.48 6.25
CA ARG A 328 -9.28 -24.61 7.40
C ARG A 328 -9.66 -23.18 6.99
N MET A 329 -9.03 -22.67 5.94
CA MET A 329 -9.24 -21.32 5.41
C MET A 329 -10.38 -21.26 4.37
N GLY A 330 -11.00 -22.41 4.04
CA GLY A 330 -12.06 -22.49 3.03
C GLY A 330 -11.60 -22.02 1.64
N VAL A 331 -10.38 -22.39 1.24
CA VAL A 331 -9.81 -22.00 -0.06
C VAL A 331 -10.62 -22.63 -1.19
N SER A 332 -11.26 -21.80 -2.02
CA SER A 332 -12.12 -22.29 -3.10
C SER A 332 -12.16 -21.31 -4.29
N THR A 333 -12.63 -21.81 -5.43
CA THR A 333 -12.98 -21.00 -6.61
C THR A 333 -14.48 -20.85 -6.81
N GLU A 334 -15.31 -21.58 -6.05
CA GLU A 334 -16.76 -21.67 -6.24
C GLU A 334 -17.50 -20.35 -5.97
N HIS A 335 -16.94 -19.51 -5.12
CA HIS A 335 -17.56 -18.25 -4.68
C HIS A 335 -16.99 -17.01 -5.39
N ILE A 336 -16.19 -17.20 -6.43
CA ILE A 336 -15.56 -16.10 -7.16
C ILE A 336 -16.58 -15.46 -8.11
N GLU A 337 -16.77 -14.16 -7.95
CA GLU A 337 -17.45 -13.32 -8.92
C GLU A 337 -16.42 -12.58 -9.80
N HIS A 338 -16.27 -13.02 -11.04
CA HIS A 338 -15.32 -12.38 -11.95
C HIS A 338 -15.83 -11.01 -12.44
N SER A 339 -14.96 -10.01 -12.36
CA SER A 339 -15.13 -8.72 -13.04
C SER A 339 -15.25 -8.90 -14.56
N HIS A 340 -15.76 -7.88 -15.25
CA HIS A 340 -15.83 -7.88 -16.72
C HIS A 340 -14.46 -8.16 -17.35
N GLY A 341 -13.40 -7.46 -16.90
CA GLY A 341 -12.03 -7.67 -17.38
C GLY A 341 -11.55 -9.12 -17.20
N ASN A 342 -11.81 -9.72 -16.03
CA ASN A 342 -11.47 -11.13 -15.80
C ASN A 342 -12.22 -12.07 -16.74
N LYS A 343 -13.51 -11.83 -17.01
CA LYS A 343 -14.31 -12.61 -17.97
C LYS A 343 -13.76 -12.50 -19.39
N VAL A 344 -13.37 -11.30 -19.82
CA VAL A 344 -12.75 -11.06 -21.14
C VAL A 344 -11.42 -11.78 -21.26
N LEU A 345 -10.58 -11.76 -20.21
CA LEU A 345 -9.31 -12.48 -20.20
C LEU A 345 -9.51 -14.01 -20.30
N LEU A 346 -10.43 -14.58 -19.52
CA LEU A 346 -10.75 -16.01 -19.58
C LEU A 346 -11.28 -16.42 -20.96
N GLU A 347 -12.17 -15.63 -21.54
CA GLU A 347 -12.70 -15.89 -22.88
C GLU A 347 -11.64 -15.73 -23.98
N GLY A 348 -10.77 -14.73 -23.85
CA GLY A 348 -9.63 -14.54 -24.75
C GLY A 348 -8.66 -15.73 -24.70
N ALA A 349 -8.30 -16.18 -23.49
CA ALA A 349 -7.46 -17.36 -23.29
C ALA A 349 -8.10 -18.61 -23.94
N ARG A 350 -9.40 -18.83 -23.72
CA ARG A 350 -10.14 -19.93 -24.35
C ARG A 350 -10.09 -19.87 -25.87
N LYS A 351 -10.31 -18.69 -26.48
CA LYS A 351 -10.27 -18.51 -27.95
C LYS A 351 -8.89 -18.75 -28.54
N LEU A 352 -7.83 -18.43 -27.81
CA LEU A 352 -6.44 -18.59 -28.25
C LEU A 352 -5.84 -19.96 -27.89
N GLY A 353 -6.58 -20.81 -27.18
CA GLY A 353 -6.10 -22.12 -26.73
C GLY A 353 -5.11 -22.05 -25.56
N TYR A 354 -5.12 -20.98 -24.77
CA TYR A 354 -4.32 -20.85 -23.55
C TYR A 354 -5.03 -21.45 -22.33
N GLU A 355 -4.26 -22.07 -21.44
CA GLU A 355 -4.76 -22.52 -20.14
C GLU A 355 -4.94 -21.31 -19.21
N ALA A 356 -6.15 -21.13 -18.69
CA ALA A 356 -6.46 -20.13 -17.68
C ALA A 356 -7.41 -20.71 -16.64
N LYS A 357 -7.21 -20.37 -15.38
CA LYS A 357 -7.99 -20.86 -14.24
C LYS A 357 -8.29 -19.69 -13.29
N ALA A 358 -9.41 -19.78 -12.57
CA ALA A 358 -9.66 -18.87 -11.47
C ALA A 358 -8.63 -19.08 -10.35
N VAL A 359 -8.17 -17.99 -9.74
CA VAL A 359 -7.23 -18.04 -8.61
C VAL A 359 -8.03 -18.35 -7.33
N PRO A 360 -7.79 -19.48 -6.63
CA PRO A 360 -8.53 -19.81 -5.43
C PRO A 360 -8.37 -18.75 -4.33
N GLN A 361 -9.43 -18.51 -3.57
CA GLN A 361 -9.49 -17.47 -2.53
C GLN A 361 -9.83 -18.07 -1.16
N ASN A 362 -9.20 -17.56 -0.09
CA ASN A 362 -9.44 -17.97 1.30
C ASN A 362 -10.62 -17.21 1.96
N THR A 363 -11.80 -17.21 1.34
CA THR A 363 -12.97 -16.44 1.85
C THR A 363 -13.86 -17.24 2.79
N GLY A 364 -13.40 -18.40 3.27
CA GLY A 364 -14.16 -19.24 4.20
C GLY A 364 -15.51 -19.70 3.63
N GLY A 365 -15.64 -19.83 2.31
CA GLY A 365 -16.89 -20.22 1.65
C GLY A 365 -17.84 -19.07 1.29
N HIS A 366 -17.45 -17.81 1.48
CA HIS A 366 -18.29 -16.64 1.21
C HIS A 366 -17.98 -16.03 -0.17
N LYS A 367 -18.99 -15.41 -0.78
CA LYS A 367 -18.80 -14.51 -1.93
C LYS A 367 -18.26 -13.18 -1.42
N HIS A 368 -17.01 -12.87 -1.76
CA HIS A 368 -16.32 -11.68 -1.23
C HIS A 368 -15.94 -10.68 -2.33
N ALA A 369 -16.91 -9.95 -2.85
CA ALA A 369 -16.73 -8.97 -3.93
C ALA A 369 -16.54 -7.53 -3.42
N CYS A 370 -15.76 -7.31 -2.36
CA CYS A 370 -15.65 -5.99 -1.72
C CYS A 370 -14.76 -4.99 -2.48
N GLY A 371 -13.89 -5.46 -3.38
CA GLY A 371 -12.97 -4.63 -4.18
C GLY A 371 -11.87 -3.91 -3.38
N ARG A 372 -11.79 -4.11 -2.05
CA ARG A 372 -10.99 -3.29 -1.12
C ARG A 372 -10.15 -4.12 -0.15
N CYS A 373 -9.91 -5.40 -0.45
CA CYS A 373 -9.13 -6.31 0.43
C CYS A 373 -7.72 -5.77 0.78
N GLY A 374 -7.17 -4.92 -0.10
CA GLY A 374 -5.92 -4.18 0.10
C GLY A 374 -5.93 -3.26 1.32
N MET A 375 -7.10 -2.69 1.64
CA MET A 375 -7.27 -1.74 2.74
C MET A 375 -7.88 -2.39 4.00
N GLY A 376 -7.75 -3.71 4.11
CA GLY A 376 -8.31 -4.51 5.21
C GLY A 376 -9.72 -5.03 4.92
N CYS A 377 -10.07 -6.17 5.53
CA CYS A 377 -11.34 -6.84 5.30
C CYS A 377 -12.37 -6.50 6.40
N GLY A 378 -13.28 -5.56 6.10
CA GLY A 378 -14.36 -5.19 7.03
C GLY A 378 -15.41 -6.28 7.26
N ALA A 379 -15.57 -7.22 6.31
CA ALA A 379 -16.51 -8.33 6.45
C ALA A 379 -15.96 -9.50 7.30
N ALA A 380 -14.67 -9.48 7.64
CA ALA A 380 -13.96 -10.60 8.29
C ALA A 380 -14.10 -11.97 7.57
N GLU A 381 -14.45 -11.98 6.29
CA GLU A 381 -14.59 -13.21 5.50
C GLU A 381 -13.25 -13.75 5.01
N LYS A 382 -12.28 -12.86 4.75
CA LYS A 382 -10.92 -13.24 4.38
C LYS A 382 -10.23 -13.91 5.57
N GLN A 383 -9.98 -15.21 5.45
CA GLN A 383 -9.41 -16.06 6.50
C GLN A 383 -7.89 -15.85 6.64
N GLY A 384 -7.45 -14.60 6.87
CA GLY A 384 -6.07 -14.24 7.18
C GLY A 384 -5.67 -14.59 8.63
N PRO A 385 -4.42 -14.31 9.06
CA PRO A 385 -3.96 -14.63 10.41
C PRO A 385 -4.83 -14.05 11.52
N ASN A 386 -5.27 -12.80 11.39
CA ASN A 386 -6.11 -12.10 12.36
C ASN A 386 -7.55 -12.65 12.47
N VAL A 387 -8.05 -13.35 11.45
CA VAL A 387 -9.40 -13.95 11.43
C VAL A 387 -9.38 -15.44 11.76
N CYS A 388 -8.37 -16.16 11.26
CA CYS A 388 -8.34 -17.61 11.28
C CYS A 388 -7.39 -18.18 12.35
N TRP A 389 -6.15 -17.71 12.42
CA TRP A 389 -5.06 -18.40 13.14
C TRP A 389 -4.79 -17.84 14.53
N LEU A 390 -4.65 -16.52 14.64
CA LEU A 390 -4.40 -15.83 15.91
C LEU A 390 -5.55 -15.97 16.90
N PRO A 391 -6.85 -16.03 16.49
CA PRO A 391 -7.93 -16.37 17.41
C PRO A 391 -7.80 -17.77 18.00
N ASP A 392 -7.32 -18.75 17.22
CA ASP A 392 -7.08 -20.11 17.71
C ASP A 392 -5.91 -20.13 18.71
N ALA A 393 -4.83 -19.38 18.43
CA ALA A 393 -3.71 -19.19 19.36
C ALA A 393 -4.16 -18.54 20.68
N ALA A 394 -5.01 -17.51 20.60
CA ALA A 394 -5.57 -16.84 21.77
C ALA A 394 -6.37 -17.81 22.66
N ARG A 395 -7.24 -18.63 22.04
CA ARG A 395 -8.03 -19.65 22.76
C ARG A 395 -7.15 -20.75 23.38
N ALA A 396 -5.96 -20.97 22.82
CA ALA A 396 -4.96 -21.89 23.36
C ALA A 396 -4.07 -21.25 24.45
N GLY A 397 -4.28 -19.97 24.80
CA GLY A 397 -3.56 -19.28 25.88
C GLY A 397 -2.34 -18.46 25.45
N ALA A 398 -2.15 -18.22 24.15
CA ALA A 398 -1.12 -17.29 23.69
C ALA A 398 -1.41 -15.86 24.18
N GLN A 399 -0.34 -15.11 24.47
CA GLN A 399 -0.40 -13.70 24.83
C GLN A 399 0.09 -12.85 23.67
N PHE A 400 -0.37 -11.60 23.62
CA PHE A 400 -0.13 -10.71 22.48
C PHE A 400 0.37 -9.35 22.94
N MET A 401 1.23 -8.74 22.14
CA MET A 401 1.66 -7.35 22.32
C MET A 401 1.72 -6.69 20.94
N GLU A 402 1.00 -5.60 20.78
CA GLU A 402 1.04 -4.75 19.59
C GLU A 402 1.83 -3.48 19.87
N GLY A 403 2.27 -2.77 18.82
CA GLY A 403 3.08 -1.58 18.98
C GLY A 403 4.52 -1.81 19.46
N TYR A 404 5.00 -3.06 19.51
CA TYR A 404 6.35 -3.41 19.97
C TYR A 404 7.29 -3.74 18.80
N ASN A 405 8.21 -2.83 18.52
CA ASN A 405 9.19 -2.97 17.46
C ASN A 405 10.45 -3.67 17.96
N VAL A 406 10.59 -4.97 17.65
CA VAL A 406 11.80 -5.73 17.94
C VAL A 406 12.97 -5.20 17.10
N GLU A 407 13.99 -4.66 17.77
CA GLU A 407 15.20 -4.14 17.14
C GLU A 407 16.28 -5.20 16.96
N ARG A 408 16.37 -6.16 17.90
CA ARG A 408 17.41 -7.21 17.86
C ARG A 408 17.05 -8.47 18.63
N VAL A 409 17.61 -9.59 18.17
CA VAL A 409 17.64 -10.87 18.88
C VAL A 409 18.84 -10.91 19.83
N LEU A 410 18.63 -11.40 21.05
CA LEU A 410 19.65 -11.59 22.07
C LEU A 410 20.21 -13.01 22.01
N PHE A 411 21.52 -13.16 22.22
CA PHE A 411 22.20 -14.45 22.12
C PHE A 411 23.12 -14.70 23.31
N GLU A 412 23.19 -15.96 23.73
CA GLU A 412 24.15 -16.48 24.71
C GLU A 412 24.88 -17.70 24.15
N THR A 413 26.05 -18.02 24.73
CA THR A 413 26.74 -19.27 24.45
C THR A 413 26.32 -20.32 25.47
N ARG A 414 25.57 -21.34 25.03
CA ARG A 414 25.14 -22.48 25.86
C ARG A 414 25.73 -23.76 25.28
N GLY A 415 26.53 -24.48 26.09
CA GLY A 415 27.20 -25.71 25.64
C GLY A 415 28.09 -25.53 24.41
N GLY A 416 28.77 -24.37 24.29
CA GLY A 416 29.60 -24.03 23.12
C GLY A 416 28.83 -23.61 21.87
N LYS A 417 27.50 -23.51 21.93
CA LYS A 417 26.64 -23.08 20.81
C LYS A 417 26.01 -21.72 21.08
N LYS A 418 26.01 -20.85 20.08
CA LYS A 418 25.28 -19.57 20.11
C LYS A 418 23.79 -19.84 20.03
N THR A 419 23.07 -19.49 21.09
CA THR A 419 21.64 -19.80 21.29
C THR A 419 20.89 -18.48 21.44
N ALA A 420 19.77 -18.32 20.73
CA ALA A 420 18.89 -17.17 20.92
C ALA A 420 18.19 -17.30 22.28
N VAL A 421 18.16 -16.22 23.06
CA VAL A 421 17.62 -16.21 24.43
C VAL A 421 16.56 -15.14 24.69
N GLY A 422 16.28 -14.29 23.70
CA GLY A 422 15.26 -13.27 23.82
C GLY A 422 15.33 -12.24 22.69
N VAL A 423 14.54 -11.20 22.82
CA VAL A 423 14.51 -10.05 21.91
C VAL A 423 14.55 -8.75 22.71
N LYS A 424 15.03 -7.68 22.09
CA LYS A 424 14.95 -6.32 22.62
C LYS A 424 14.35 -5.41 21.55
N GLY A 425 13.47 -4.52 21.99
CA GLY A 425 12.72 -3.58 21.15
C GLY A 425 12.14 -2.44 21.98
N VAL A 426 11.38 -1.59 21.32
CA VAL A 426 10.67 -0.42 21.88
C VAL A 426 9.20 -0.44 21.54
#